data_AF-K1TFN3-F1
#
_entry.id   AF-K1TFN3-F1
#
_cell.length_a   1.000
_cell.length_b   1.000
_cell.length_c   1.000
_cell.angle_alpha   90.00
_cell.angle_beta   90.00
_cell.angle_gamma   90.00
#
_symmetry.space_group_name_H-M   'P 1'
#
loop_
_entity.id
_entity.type
_entity.pdbx_description
1 polymer ?
#
loop_
_entity_poly.entity_id
_entity_poly.type
_entity_poly.pdbx_seq_one_letter_code
_entity_poly.pdbx_strand_id
1 'polypeptide(L)'
;MKVILDGVFNHVGRDFTKFVEVRNGNNSYRDWFHINDGNSCYNDGFWYEGWEGHYELVKLNLYNPAVKEYLKEVITGWVKEFDIDGLRLDVAYCLDLNFLKELHGHCKWLKNDFWLMGETLHGDYNRWMNPEMLDSVTNYECYKGLFSSFNDLNMFEIAHSLNRQFGKEQWCLYTGKLLYSFVDNHDVSRI
;
A
#
# COMPACT_ATOMS: atom_id res chain seq x y z
N MET A 1 -21.35 2.57 10.54
CA MET A 1 -20.65 2.54 9.24
C MET A 1 -19.27 3.11 9.48
N LYS A 2 -18.22 2.46 8.96
CA LYS A 2 -16.82 2.90 9.13
C LYS A 2 -16.30 3.38 7.78
N VAL A 3 -15.48 4.43 7.76
CA VAL A 3 -14.94 5.04 6.54
C VAL A 3 -13.44 4.82 6.45
N ILE A 4 -12.98 4.23 5.35
CA ILE A 4 -11.56 3.93 5.11
C ILE A 4 -11.16 4.65 3.83
N LEU A 5 -10.07 5.41 3.87
CA LEU A 5 -9.54 6.10 2.69
C LEU A 5 -8.38 5.34 2.06
N ASP A 6 -8.14 5.58 0.78
CA ASP A 6 -6.97 5.06 0.08
C ASP A 6 -5.78 6.00 0.25
N GLY A 7 -4.67 5.48 0.80
CA GLY A 7 -3.44 6.19 1.10
C GLY A 7 -2.34 5.81 0.11
N VAL A 8 -2.22 6.59 -0.98
CA VAL A 8 -1.15 6.43 -1.97
C VAL A 8 0.12 7.09 -1.47
N PHE A 9 0.94 6.32 -0.75
CA PHE A 9 2.15 6.82 -0.06
C PHE A 9 3.47 6.37 -0.69
N ASN A 10 3.43 5.48 -1.68
CA ASN A 10 4.63 5.05 -2.40
C ASN A 10 5.09 6.08 -3.44
N HIS A 11 4.14 6.79 -4.05
CA HIS A 11 4.41 7.69 -5.17
C HIS A 11 3.40 8.86 -5.21
N VAL A 12 3.71 9.86 -6.02
CA VAL A 12 2.86 11.03 -6.29
C VAL A 12 2.79 11.31 -7.78
N GLY A 13 1.74 12.03 -8.21
CA GLY A 13 1.69 12.54 -9.57
C GLY A 13 2.76 13.61 -9.83
N ARG A 14 3.14 13.79 -11.09
CA ARG A 14 4.11 14.83 -11.52
C ARG A 14 3.70 16.28 -11.20
N ASP A 15 2.42 16.53 -10.97
CA ASP A 15 1.91 17.86 -10.60
C ASP A 15 1.90 18.09 -9.09
N PHE A 16 2.40 17.13 -8.31
CA PHE A 16 2.64 17.32 -6.88
C PHE A 16 3.58 18.50 -6.66
N THR A 17 3.15 19.43 -5.82
CA THR A 17 3.80 20.75 -5.68
C THR A 17 5.30 20.65 -5.43
N LYS A 18 5.74 19.73 -4.57
CA LYS A 18 7.18 19.56 -4.27
C LYS A 18 7.97 19.04 -5.46
N PHE A 19 7.38 18.19 -6.29
CA PHE A 19 8.04 17.71 -7.51
C PHE A 19 8.08 18.79 -8.59
N VAL A 20 7.02 19.59 -8.72
CA VAL A 20 7.00 20.78 -9.60
C VAL A 20 8.11 21.77 -9.21
N GLU A 21 8.29 22.01 -7.91
CA GLU A 21 9.38 22.86 -7.40
C GLU A 21 10.76 22.31 -7.82
N VAL A 22 11.00 21.00 -7.70
CA VAL A 22 12.25 20.37 -8.15
C VAL A 22 12.45 20.54 -9.65
N ARG A 23 11.41 20.32 -10.47
CA ARG A 23 11.46 20.53 -11.92
C ARG A 23 11.78 21.98 -12.30
N ASN A 24 11.37 22.94 -11.47
CA ASN A 24 11.67 24.36 -11.66
C ASN A 24 13.06 24.77 -11.10
N GLY A 25 13.87 23.80 -10.66
CA GLY A 25 15.24 24.04 -10.18
C GLY A 25 15.36 24.28 -8.67
N ASN A 26 14.27 24.13 -7.90
CA ASN A 26 14.34 24.19 -6.44
C ASN A 26 14.80 22.85 -5.87
N ASN A 27 16.07 22.79 -5.46
CA ASN A 27 16.67 21.57 -4.93
C ASN A 27 16.28 21.24 -3.47
N SER A 28 15.53 22.09 -2.77
CA SER A 28 15.15 21.83 -1.36
C SER A 28 14.31 20.56 -1.17
N TYR A 29 13.60 20.12 -2.21
CA TYR A 29 12.79 18.89 -2.18
C TYR A 29 13.39 17.77 -3.02
N ARG A 30 14.64 17.91 -3.47
CA ARG A 30 15.29 16.88 -4.30
C ARG A 30 15.33 15.53 -3.57
N ASP A 31 15.66 15.54 -2.28
CA ASP A 31 15.76 14.33 -1.45
C ASP A 31 14.39 13.71 -1.08
N TRP A 32 13.27 14.35 -1.46
CA TRP A 32 11.94 13.75 -1.31
C TRP A 32 11.69 12.65 -2.34
N PHE A 33 12.50 12.57 -3.39
CA PHE A 33 12.37 11.64 -4.50
C PHE A 33 13.70 10.95 -4.76
N HIS A 34 13.67 9.85 -5.51
CA HIS A 34 14.88 9.15 -5.95
C HIS A 34 15.37 9.75 -7.26
N ILE A 35 16.25 10.76 -7.20
CA ILE A 35 16.72 11.54 -8.35
C ILE A 35 18.20 11.26 -8.64
N ASN A 36 18.53 11.07 -9.92
CA ASN A 36 19.90 10.90 -10.43
C ASN A 36 20.15 11.79 -11.67
N ASP A 37 21.42 11.86 -12.09
CA ASP A 37 21.82 12.54 -13.31
C ASP A 37 21.27 11.83 -14.56
N GLY A 38 21.11 12.58 -15.66
CA GLY A 38 20.58 12.07 -16.93
C GLY A 38 19.19 12.60 -17.24
N ASN A 39 18.36 11.80 -17.90
CA ASN A 39 16.98 12.16 -18.23
C ASN A 39 16.06 10.95 -18.22
N SER A 40 14.80 11.16 -17.83
CA SER A 40 13.70 10.22 -18.10
C SER A 40 13.07 10.49 -19.47
N CYS A 41 11.98 9.78 -19.80
CA CYS A 41 11.18 10.03 -21.01
C CYS A 41 10.54 11.43 -21.06
N TYR A 42 10.47 12.15 -19.93
CA TYR A 42 9.93 13.51 -19.85
C TYR A 42 10.97 14.61 -20.08
N ASN A 43 12.27 14.27 -20.13
CA ASN A 43 13.37 15.18 -20.41
C ASN A 43 13.41 16.46 -19.53
N ASP A 44 13.17 16.30 -18.22
CA ASP A 44 13.17 17.39 -17.23
C ASP A 44 14.58 17.88 -16.84
N GLY A 45 15.65 17.33 -17.43
CA GLY A 45 17.04 17.62 -17.11
C GLY A 45 17.63 16.73 -16.00
N PHE A 46 16.88 15.74 -15.52
CA PHE A 46 17.32 14.73 -14.57
C PHE A 46 16.53 13.43 -14.74
N TRP A 47 17.06 12.34 -14.22
CA TRP A 47 16.35 11.07 -14.10
C TRP A 47 15.74 10.94 -12.70
N TYR A 48 14.60 10.26 -12.58
CA TYR A 48 14.01 9.92 -11.28
C TYR A 48 13.30 8.56 -11.33
N GLU A 49 13.13 7.91 -10.18
CA GLU A 49 12.44 6.63 -10.10
C GLU A 49 10.92 6.80 -10.22
N GLY A 50 10.30 6.13 -11.19
CA GLY A 50 8.86 5.98 -11.31
C GLY A 50 8.38 4.64 -10.74
N TRP A 51 7.13 4.55 -10.29
CA TRP A 51 6.55 3.28 -9.85
C TRP A 51 6.45 2.31 -11.04
N GLU A 52 7.08 1.14 -10.95
CA GLU A 52 7.10 0.11 -12.01
C GLU A 52 7.48 0.64 -13.42
N GLY A 53 8.29 1.69 -13.49
CA GLY A 53 8.69 2.32 -14.75
C GLY A 53 7.71 3.37 -15.30
N HIS A 54 6.61 3.63 -14.59
CA HIS A 54 5.64 4.68 -14.88
C HIS A 54 6.14 6.02 -14.34
N TYR A 55 6.77 6.82 -15.19
CA TYR A 55 7.38 8.09 -14.82
C TYR A 55 6.34 9.17 -14.48
N GLU A 56 5.08 9.00 -14.83
CA GLU A 56 3.96 9.83 -14.35
C GLU A 56 3.70 9.68 -12.84
N LEU A 57 4.14 8.55 -12.25
CA LEU A 57 4.04 8.20 -10.83
C LEU A 57 5.41 8.28 -10.17
N VAL A 58 5.77 9.48 -9.71
CA VAL A 58 7.08 9.80 -9.12
C VAL A 58 7.19 9.16 -7.74
N LYS A 59 8.17 8.27 -7.55
CA LYS A 59 8.34 7.54 -6.29
C LYS A 59 8.88 8.45 -5.17
N LEU A 60 8.24 8.35 -4.01
CA LEU A 60 8.64 9.07 -2.79
C LEU A 60 9.79 8.34 -2.08
N ASN A 61 10.72 9.10 -1.52
CA ASN A 61 11.79 8.59 -0.68
C ASN A 61 11.34 8.45 0.77
N LEU A 62 10.84 7.27 1.14
CA LEU A 62 10.33 6.98 2.48
C LEU A 62 11.42 6.89 3.57
N TYR A 63 12.70 6.99 3.21
CA TYR A 63 13.77 7.16 4.19
C TYR A 63 13.90 8.61 4.67
N ASN A 64 13.41 9.58 3.88
CA ASN A 64 13.49 10.99 4.22
C ASN A 64 12.51 11.33 5.37
N PRO A 65 13.00 11.83 6.53
CA PRO A 65 12.12 12.19 7.65
C PRO A 65 11.06 13.24 7.30
N ALA A 66 11.38 14.19 6.41
CA ALA A 66 10.43 15.23 6.01
C ALA A 66 9.26 14.66 5.19
N VAL A 67 9.53 13.65 4.35
CA VAL A 67 8.47 12.93 3.61
C VAL A 67 7.60 12.16 4.60
N LYS A 68 8.23 11.42 5.53
CA LYS A 68 7.49 10.64 6.54
C LYS A 68 6.60 11.53 7.41
N GLU A 69 7.10 12.69 7.82
CA GLU A 69 6.34 13.64 8.63
C GLU A 69 5.19 14.25 7.83
N TYR A 70 5.44 14.68 6.59
CA TYR A 70 4.39 15.20 5.70
C TYR A 70 3.22 14.21 5.53
N LEU A 71 3.52 12.92 5.31
CA LEU A 71 2.48 11.89 5.18
C LEU A 71 1.71 11.69 6.49
N LYS A 72 2.39 11.69 7.65
CA LYS A 72 1.74 11.62 8.98
C LYS A 72 0.86 12.85 9.25
N GLU A 73 1.27 14.04 8.82
CA GLU A 73 0.48 15.27 8.93
C GLU A 73 -0.79 15.18 8.07
N VAL A 74 -0.70 14.69 6.84
CA VAL A 74 -1.86 14.46 5.96
C VAL A 74 -2.87 13.54 6.62
N ILE A 75 -2.42 12.40 7.18
CA ILE A 75 -3.29 11.46 7.90
C ILE A 75 -3.94 12.11 9.11
N THR A 76 -3.16 12.86 9.88
CA THR A 76 -3.65 13.61 11.04
C THR A 76 -4.74 14.60 10.61
N GLY A 77 -4.55 15.28 9.48
CA GLY A 77 -5.54 16.18 8.88
C GLY A 77 -6.84 15.44 8.55
N TRP A 78 -6.76 14.29 7.86
CA TRP A 78 -7.94 13.49 7.52
C TRP A 78 -8.70 12.98 8.74
N VAL A 79 -7.98 12.52 9.77
CA VAL A 79 -8.60 12.05 11.02
C VAL A 79 -9.28 13.21 11.75
N LYS A 80 -8.62 14.37 11.87
CA LYS A 80 -9.18 15.52 12.60
C LYS A 80 -10.37 16.15 11.90
N GLU A 81 -10.32 16.26 10.58
CA GLU A 81 -11.35 16.96 9.80
C GLU A 81 -12.55 16.06 9.49
N PHE A 82 -12.31 14.79 9.19
CA PHE A 82 -13.33 13.88 8.66
C PHE A 82 -13.64 12.67 9.55
N ASP A 83 -12.90 12.47 10.65
CA ASP A 83 -13.02 11.31 11.56
C ASP A 83 -13.02 9.96 10.82
N ILE A 84 -12.11 9.82 9.85
CA ILE A 84 -11.93 8.55 9.15
C ILE A 84 -11.52 7.44 10.14
N ASP A 85 -11.88 6.20 9.83
CA ASP A 85 -11.69 5.05 10.71
C ASP A 85 -10.50 4.17 10.30
N GLY A 86 -9.91 4.42 9.13
CA GLY A 86 -8.80 3.61 8.67
C GLY A 86 -8.20 4.05 7.33
N LEU A 87 -7.15 3.34 6.94
CA LEU A 87 -6.49 3.49 5.64
C LEU A 87 -6.33 2.15 4.94
N ARG A 88 -6.62 2.13 3.65
CA ARG A 88 -6.12 1.15 2.67
C ARG A 88 -4.84 1.73 2.08
N LEU A 89 -3.71 1.04 2.23
CA LEU A 89 -2.42 1.50 1.73
C LEU A 89 -2.18 0.88 0.35
N ASP A 90 -2.15 1.73 -0.67
CA ASP A 90 -1.81 1.37 -2.04
C ASP A 90 -0.39 0.81 -2.12
N VAL A 91 -0.21 -0.25 -2.90
CA VAL A 91 1.08 -0.92 -3.16
C VAL A 91 1.91 -1.11 -1.88
N ALA A 92 1.28 -1.52 -0.79
CA ALA A 92 1.91 -1.65 0.52
C ALA A 92 3.12 -2.61 0.52
N TYR A 93 3.16 -3.55 -0.42
CA TYR A 93 4.32 -4.43 -0.65
C TYR A 93 5.60 -3.68 -1.08
N CYS A 94 5.49 -2.46 -1.63
CA CYS A 94 6.61 -1.58 -1.99
C CYS A 94 7.04 -0.62 -0.86
N LEU A 95 6.21 -0.45 0.19
CA LEU A 95 6.52 0.48 1.27
C LEU A 95 7.62 -0.07 2.18
N ASP A 96 8.49 0.82 2.66
CA ASP A 96 9.53 0.45 3.61
C ASP A 96 8.90 -0.03 4.93
N LEU A 97 9.40 -1.14 5.49
CA LEU A 97 8.83 -1.75 6.69
C LEU A 97 8.99 -0.86 7.94
N ASN A 98 10.06 -0.08 8.04
CA ASN A 98 10.23 0.84 9.17
C ASN A 98 9.24 2.00 9.03
N PHE A 99 9.02 2.51 7.81
CA PHE A 99 7.95 3.47 7.56
C PHE A 99 6.58 2.92 7.98
N LEU A 100 6.24 1.68 7.62
CA LEU A 100 4.99 1.05 8.03
C LEU A 100 4.84 0.95 9.55
N LYS A 101 5.91 0.61 10.27
CA LYS A 101 5.90 0.59 11.75
C LYS A 101 5.67 1.98 12.35
N GLU A 102 6.36 2.99 11.83
CA GLU A 102 6.16 4.37 12.27
C GLU A 102 4.74 4.86 11.99
N LEU A 103 4.21 4.51 10.81
CA LEU A 103 2.85 4.84 10.38
C LEU A 103 1.81 4.18 11.29
N HIS A 104 2.00 2.89 11.60
CA HIS A 104 1.15 2.16 12.54
C HIS A 104 1.09 2.85 13.89
N GLY A 105 2.25 3.13 14.49
CA GLY A 105 2.33 3.81 15.79
C GLY A 105 1.62 5.17 15.77
N HIS A 106 1.81 5.96 14.71
CA HIS A 106 1.15 7.25 14.54
C HIS A 106 -0.38 7.11 14.45
N CYS A 107 -0.88 6.19 13.62
CA CYS A 107 -2.31 5.95 13.45
C CYS A 107 -2.97 5.45 14.74
N LYS A 108 -2.33 4.52 15.47
CA LYS A 108 -2.86 4.03 16.76
C LYS A 108 -2.83 5.10 17.85
N TRP A 109 -1.84 6.02 17.81
CA TRP A 109 -1.80 7.19 18.68
C TRP A 109 -2.96 8.16 18.40
N LEU A 110 -3.28 8.39 17.12
CA LEU A 110 -4.41 9.22 16.73
C LEU A 110 -5.75 8.61 17.17
N LYS A 111 -5.93 7.31 16.93
CA LYS A 111 -7.17 6.58 17.24
C LYS A 111 -6.84 5.10 17.46
N ASN A 112 -7.11 4.60 18.66
CA ASN A 112 -6.70 3.25 19.06
C ASN A 112 -7.35 2.14 18.20
N ASP A 113 -8.57 2.37 17.71
CA ASP A 113 -9.29 1.47 16.81
C ASP A 113 -9.06 1.78 15.31
N PHE A 114 -8.07 2.62 14.96
CA PHE A 114 -7.78 2.96 13.57
C PHE A 114 -7.32 1.74 12.79
N TRP A 115 -8.03 1.41 11.71
CA TRP A 115 -7.79 0.18 10.96
C TRP A 115 -6.83 0.41 9.77
N LEU A 116 -5.76 -0.38 9.70
CA LEU A 116 -4.78 -0.33 8.63
C LEU A 116 -4.82 -1.61 7.79
N MET A 117 -5.09 -1.45 6.50
CA MET A 117 -5.09 -2.53 5.52
C MET A 117 -4.10 -2.22 4.41
N GLY A 118 -3.25 -3.18 4.04
CA GLY A 118 -2.30 -3.01 2.95
C GLY A 118 -2.67 -3.80 1.71
N GLU A 119 -2.45 -3.20 0.54
CA GLU A 119 -2.44 -3.95 -0.71
C GLU A 119 -1.12 -4.74 -0.84
N THR A 120 -1.24 -6.07 -0.84
CA THR A 120 -0.14 -7.00 -1.09
C THR A 120 -0.58 -8.04 -2.09
N LEU A 121 0.12 -8.12 -3.23
CA LEU A 121 -0.20 -9.04 -4.31
C LEU A 121 0.40 -10.44 -4.09
N HIS A 122 1.57 -10.51 -3.46
CA HIS A 122 2.35 -11.75 -3.34
C HIS A 122 3.26 -11.75 -2.11
N GLY A 123 3.82 -12.92 -1.80
CA GLY A 123 4.75 -13.13 -0.70
C GLY A 123 4.06 -13.58 0.60
N ASP A 124 4.85 -13.65 1.67
CA ASP A 124 4.33 -14.01 3.00
C ASP A 124 3.65 -12.78 3.64
N TYR A 125 2.32 -12.84 3.74
CA TYR A 125 1.51 -11.75 4.29
C TYR A 125 1.84 -11.43 5.75
N ASN A 126 2.42 -12.35 6.52
CA ASN A 126 2.83 -12.09 7.91
C ASN A 126 3.91 -10.99 8.02
N ARG A 127 4.67 -10.75 6.94
CA ARG A 127 5.66 -9.66 6.89
C ARG A 127 5.02 -8.29 7.09
N TRP A 128 3.81 -8.09 6.59
CA TRP A 128 3.09 -6.82 6.71
C TRP A 128 1.95 -6.90 7.75
N MET A 129 1.23 -8.02 7.78
CA MET A 129 0.10 -8.26 8.68
C MET A 129 0.56 -8.83 10.03
N ASN A 130 0.92 -7.93 10.94
CA ASN A 130 1.38 -8.26 12.28
C ASN A 130 1.10 -7.09 13.25
N PRO A 131 1.22 -7.32 14.57
CA PRO A 131 0.85 -6.32 15.58
C PRO A 131 1.61 -4.98 15.52
N GLU A 132 2.73 -4.91 14.79
CA GLU A 132 3.55 -3.69 14.70
C GLU A 132 3.30 -2.89 13.41
N MET A 133 2.58 -3.45 12.43
CA MET A 133 2.46 -2.87 11.08
C MET A 133 1.01 -2.77 10.62
N LEU A 134 0.44 -3.80 9.98
CA LEU A 134 -0.91 -3.73 9.41
C LEU A 134 -1.86 -4.69 10.11
N ASP A 135 -3.11 -4.26 10.28
CA ASP A 135 -4.17 -5.09 10.86
C ASP A 135 -4.66 -6.14 9.86
N SER A 136 -4.56 -5.85 8.56
CA SER A 136 -5.00 -6.73 7.47
C SER A 136 -4.22 -6.49 6.18
N VAL A 137 -4.30 -7.43 5.23
CA VAL A 137 -3.85 -7.23 3.85
C VAL A 137 -4.82 -7.86 2.85
N THR A 138 -4.76 -7.43 1.59
CA THR A 138 -5.56 -7.98 0.49
C THR A 138 -5.28 -9.45 0.23
N ASN A 139 -6.33 -10.25 0.09
CA ASN A 139 -6.23 -11.69 -0.13
C ASN A 139 -6.32 -12.08 -1.62
N TYR A 140 -5.29 -11.74 -2.39
CA TYR A 140 -5.25 -12.05 -3.83
C TYR A 140 -5.20 -13.56 -4.11
N GLU A 141 -4.67 -14.37 -3.18
CA GLU A 141 -4.68 -15.83 -3.30
C GLU A 141 -6.12 -16.39 -3.28
N CYS A 142 -6.97 -15.94 -2.36
CA CYS A 142 -8.39 -16.34 -2.37
C CYS A 142 -9.15 -15.77 -3.56
N TYR A 143 -8.87 -14.53 -3.98
CA TYR A 143 -9.44 -13.97 -5.21
C TYR A 143 -9.15 -14.89 -6.41
N LYS A 144 -7.89 -15.31 -6.59
CA LYS A 144 -7.54 -16.19 -7.71
C LYS A 144 -8.23 -17.55 -7.61
N GLY A 145 -8.36 -18.10 -6.40
CA GLY A 145 -9.12 -19.32 -6.15
C GLY A 145 -10.60 -19.17 -6.55
N LEU A 146 -11.26 -18.09 -6.13
CA LEU A 146 -12.65 -17.78 -6.51
C LEU A 146 -12.79 -17.63 -8.02
N PHE A 147 -11.95 -16.81 -8.65
CA PHE A 147 -12.00 -16.56 -10.09
C PHE A 147 -11.88 -17.86 -10.89
N SER A 148 -10.89 -18.71 -10.59
CA SER A 148 -10.73 -20.00 -11.27
C SER A 148 -11.88 -20.95 -10.98
N SER A 149 -12.39 -20.99 -9.75
CA SER A 149 -13.53 -21.84 -9.39
C SER A 149 -14.80 -21.50 -10.17
N PHE A 150 -15.10 -20.23 -10.38
CA PHE A 150 -16.31 -19.81 -11.10
C PHE A 150 -16.15 -19.83 -12.61
N ASN A 151 -14.96 -19.52 -13.15
CA ASN A 151 -14.74 -19.51 -14.59
C ASN A 151 -14.44 -20.90 -15.18
N ASP A 152 -13.70 -21.74 -14.45
CA ASP A 152 -13.31 -23.09 -14.92
C ASP A 152 -14.13 -24.21 -14.26
N LEU A 153 -15.15 -23.86 -13.46
CA LEU A 153 -16.01 -24.78 -12.71
C LEU A 153 -15.24 -25.72 -11.77
N ASN A 154 -14.09 -25.27 -11.26
CA ASN A 154 -13.21 -26.06 -10.39
C ASN A 154 -13.24 -25.56 -8.94
N MET A 155 -14.20 -26.06 -8.16
CA MET A 155 -14.37 -25.69 -6.74
C MET A 155 -13.23 -26.17 -5.83
N PHE A 156 -12.32 -27.02 -6.33
CA PHE A 156 -11.12 -27.39 -5.59
C PHE A 156 -10.21 -26.19 -5.33
N GLU A 157 -10.10 -25.25 -6.29
CA GLU A 157 -9.21 -24.09 -6.17
C GLU A 157 -9.52 -23.25 -4.92
N ILE A 158 -10.76 -22.78 -4.78
CA ILE A 158 -11.16 -21.99 -3.60
C ILE A 158 -11.11 -22.81 -2.31
N ALA A 159 -11.51 -24.08 -2.34
CA ALA A 159 -11.46 -24.94 -1.16
C ALA A 159 -10.01 -25.13 -0.67
N HIS A 160 -9.08 -25.33 -1.61
CA HIS A 160 -7.66 -25.46 -1.33
C HIS A 160 -7.07 -24.15 -0.77
N SER A 161 -7.33 -23.00 -1.40
CA SER A 161 -6.85 -21.70 -0.93
C SER A 161 -7.34 -21.38 0.49
N LEU A 162 -8.64 -21.58 0.78
CA LEU A 162 -9.19 -21.35 2.12
C LEU A 162 -8.57 -22.29 3.15
N ASN A 163 -8.40 -23.57 2.82
CA ASN A 163 -7.79 -24.53 3.74
C ASN A 163 -6.31 -24.19 4.00
N ARG A 164 -5.57 -23.82 2.96
CA ARG A 164 -4.16 -23.41 3.07
C ARG A 164 -3.98 -22.16 3.92
N GLN A 165 -4.89 -21.21 3.84
CA GLN A 165 -4.75 -19.96 4.59
C GLN A 165 -5.28 -20.09 6.02
N PHE A 166 -6.45 -20.70 6.21
CA PHE A 166 -7.19 -20.64 7.47
C PHE A 166 -7.39 -22.00 8.16
N GLY A 167 -6.88 -23.09 7.58
CA GLY A 167 -6.94 -24.43 8.15
C GLY A 167 -6.23 -24.56 9.50
N LYS A 168 -6.28 -25.75 10.10
CA LYS A 168 -5.77 -26.00 11.46
C LYS A 168 -4.42 -26.73 11.45
N GLU A 169 -4.00 -27.19 10.28
CA GLU A 169 -2.79 -27.96 10.08
C GLU A 169 -1.54 -27.07 10.16
N GLN A 170 -0.40 -27.66 10.51
CA GLN A 170 0.86 -26.91 10.68
C GLN A 170 1.37 -26.22 9.40
N TRP A 171 0.91 -26.66 8.24
CA TRP A 171 1.27 -26.08 6.95
C TRP A 171 0.35 -24.92 6.53
N CYS A 172 -0.69 -24.62 7.32
CA CYS A 172 -1.57 -23.49 7.09
C CYS A 172 -0.89 -22.17 7.47
N LEU A 173 -1.10 -21.11 6.69
CA LEU A 173 -0.24 -19.92 6.73
C LEU A 173 -0.74 -18.81 7.65
N TYR A 174 -2.06 -18.59 7.69
CA TYR A 174 -2.69 -17.39 8.24
C TYR A 174 -3.84 -17.72 9.20
N THR A 175 -3.75 -18.88 9.87
CA THR A 175 -4.76 -19.34 10.83
C THR A 175 -4.99 -18.30 11.92
N GLY A 176 -6.24 -17.84 12.07
CA GLY A 176 -6.63 -16.82 13.05
C GLY A 176 -6.32 -15.37 12.64
N LYS A 177 -5.77 -15.15 11.43
CA LYS A 177 -5.58 -13.80 10.87
C LYS A 177 -6.82 -13.34 10.11
N LEU A 178 -6.98 -12.03 10.01
CA LEU A 178 -8.09 -11.38 9.31
C LEU A 178 -7.57 -10.74 8.03
N LEU A 179 -7.60 -11.49 6.93
CA LEU A 179 -7.29 -10.98 5.60
C LEU A 179 -8.51 -10.32 4.97
N TYR A 180 -8.28 -9.33 4.10
CA TYR A 180 -9.33 -8.71 3.30
C TYR A 180 -9.62 -9.61 2.10
N SER A 181 -10.56 -10.53 2.27
CA SER A 181 -11.06 -11.41 1.20
C SER A 181 -12.12 -10.69 0.35
N PHE A 182 -11.93 -10.72 -0.97
CA PHE A 182 -12.80 -10.06 -1.94
C PHE A 182 -13.06 -10.97 -3.15
N VAL A 183 -14.14 -10.69 -3.86
CA VAL A 183 -14.58 -11.44 -5.05
C VAL A 183 -14.01 -10.81 -6.32
N ASP A 184 -14.08 -9.48 -6.42
CA ASP A 184 -13.42 -8.65 -7.42
C ASP A 184 -13.11 -7.25 -6.82
N ASN A 185 -12.34 -6.45 -7.54
CA ASN A 185 -12.04 -5.05 -7.22
C ASN A 185 -11.74 -4.28 -8.51
N HIS A 186 -11.21 -3.06 -8.41
CA HIS A 186 -10.94 -2.20 -9.56
C HIS A 186 -9.68 -2.60 -10.35
N ASP A 187 -8.82 -3.45 -9.79
CA ASP A 187 -7.54 -3.87 -10.37
C ASP A 187 -7.62 -5.22 -11.09
N VAL A 188 -8.78 -5.88 -11.01
CA VAL A 188 -8.97 -7.24 -11.54
C VAL A 188 -10.20 -7.33 -12.43
N SER A 189 -10.18 -8.32 -13.34
CA SER A 189 -11.35 -8.65 -14.14
C SER A 189 -12.51 -9.08 -13.25
N ARG A 190 -13.72 -8.63 -13.59
CA ARG A 190 -14.94 -9.10 -12.96
C ARG A 190 -15.14 -10.59 -13.22
N ILE A 191 -15.70 -11.29 -12.23
CA ILE A 191 -16.19 -12.67 -12.36
C ILE A 191 -17.46 -12.69 -13.21
#